data_AF-A0A433WLZ7-F1
#
_entry.id   AF-A0A433WLZ7-F1
#
_cell.length_a   1.000
_cell.length_b   1.000
_cell.length_c   1.000
_cell.angle_alpha   90.00
_cell.angle_beta   90.00
_cell.angle_gamma   90.00
#
_symmetry.space_group_name_H-M   'P 1'
#
loop_
_entity.id
_entity.type
_entity.pdbx_description
1 polymer ?
#
loop_
_entity_poly.entity_id
_entity_poly.type
_entity_poly.pdbx_seq_one_letter_code
_entity_poly.pdbx_strand_id
1 'polypeptide(L)'
;MSISKILSRLAFLLLLCTALQVSAQSEKPVITDVTSDILAWVKRLDNGFDKYCTREKAADLKQGFEFFKQDLGVYMKTRKTLSDSLFRHNVSPGKKDPDNLESLKVRMSAVMERMRNVSDFVSNDLRQQGDQLSEHIYDVLYGQENHYISALDAFLAGQDVTKKDLAVDGSTRTARLEECVRILASMQEKAERKQR
;
A
#
# COMPACT_ATOMS: atom_id res chain seq x y z
N MET A 1 53.40 3.40 -36.66
CA MET A 1 52.40 3.84 -35.66
C MET A 1 53.02 3.67 -34.27
N SER A 2 53.25 4.74 -33.51
CA SER A 2 54.05 4.69 -32.29
C SER A 2 53.33 3.96 -31.15
N ILE A 3 54.05 3.10 -30.42
CA ILE A 3 53.54 2.26 -29.30
C ILE A 3 52.77 3.09 -28.25
N SER A 4 53.17 4.34 -28.03
CA SER A 4 52.48 5.28 -27.14
C SER A 4 51.03 5.59 -27.53
N LYS A 5 50.72 5.62 -28.84
CA LYS A 5 49.36 5.86 -29.35
C LYS A 5 48.47 4.64 -29.17
N ILE A 6 49.05 3.44 -29.12
CA ILE A 6 48.31 2.19 -28.89
C ILE A 6 47.95 2.08 -27.39
N LEU A 7 48.89 2.37 -26.50
CA LEU A 7 48.67 2.37 -25.05
C LEU A 7 47.62 3.40 -24.61
N SER A 8 47.65 4.61 -25.17
CA SER A 8 46.67 5.65 -24.86
C SER A 8 45.25 5.27 -25.31
N ARG A 9 45.11 4.62 -26.47
CA ARG A 9 43.81 4.12 -26.95
C ARG A 9 43.28 2.95 -26.12
N LEU A 10 44.17 2.07 -25.65
CA LEU A 10 43.80 0.95 -24.79
C LEU A 10 43.32 1.43 -23.41
N ALA A 11 44.01 2.42 -22.83
CA ALA A 11 43.62 3.03 -21.57
C ALA A 11 42.25 3.75 -21.68
N PHE A 12 41.98 4.42 -22.80
CA PHE A 12 40.70 5.07 -23.05
C PHE A 12 39.55 4.05 -23.19
N LEU A 13 39.79 2.92 -23.86
CA LEU A 13 38.82 1.81 -23.95
C LEU A 13 38.54 1.18 -22.59
N LEU A 14 39.57 0.97 -21.76
CA LEU A 14 39.42 0.46 -20.39
C LEU A 14 38.62 1.42 -19.49
N LEU A 15 38.86 2.73 -19.60
CA LEU A 15 38.08 3.75 -18.89
C LEU A 15 36.61 3.78 -19.34
N LEU A 16 36.34 3.60 -20.64
CA LEU A 16 34.97 3.46 -21.17
C LEU A 16 34.28 2.20 -20.65
N CYS A 17 35.00 1.07 -20.54
CA CYS A 17 34.45 -0.16 -19.97
C CYS A 17 34.09 -0.01 -18.49
N THR A 18 34.88 0.74 -17.71
CA THR A 18 34.54 1.02 -16.30
C THR A 18 33.41 2.03 -16.14
N ALA A 19 33.24 2.97 -17.09
CA ALA A 19 32.13 3.92 -17.07
C ALA A 19 30.77 3.26 -17.40
N LEU A 20 30.77 2.18 -18.18
CA LEU A 20 29.57 1.39 -18.50
C LEU A 20 29.08 0.50 -17.36
N GLN A 21 29.89 0.26 -16.31
CA GLN A 21 29.48 -0.56 -15.15
C GLN A 21 28.72 0.22 -14.06
N VAL A 22 28.49 1.52 -14.24
CA VAL A 22 27.73 2.36 -13.28
C VAL A 22 26.22 2.33 -13.52
N SER A 23 25.74 1.48 -14.43
CA SER A 23 24.30 1.28 -14.65
C SER A 23 23.86 -0.08 -14.08
N ALA A 24 22.89 -0.03 -13.16
CA ALA A 24 22.06 -1.14 -12.68
C ALA A 24 22.47 -1.93 -11.41
N GLN A 25 22.93 -1.24 -10.35
CA GLN A 25 22.46 -1.63 -9.01
C GLN A 25 21.19 -0.83 -8.72
N SER A 26 20.05 -1.29 -9.24
CA SER A 26 18.75 -0.85 -8.72
C SER A 26 18.72 -1.27 -7.26
N GLU A 27 18.70 -0.32 -6.33
CA GLU A 27 18.40 -0.63 -4.94
C GLU A 27 17.09 -1.41 -4.91
N LYS A 28 17.05 -2.48 -4.11
CA LYS A 28 15.84 -3.28 -3.99
C LYS A 28 14.74 -2.39 -3.41
N PRO A 29 13.53 -2.36 -4.01
CA PRO A 29 12.43 -1.60 -3.44
C PRO A 29 12.15 -2.11 -2.04
N VAL A 30 11.99 -1.18 -1.09
CA VAL A 30 11.53 -1.53 0.25
C VAL A 30 10.02 -1.60 0.20
N ILE A 31 9.48 -2.79 0.45
CA ILE A 31 8.03 -3.04 0.43
C ILE A 31 7.54 -3.15 1.87
N THR A 32 6.65 -2.25 2.27
CA THR A 32 6.01 -2.23 3.59
C THR A 32 4.60 -2.78 3.49
N ASP A 33 4.35 -3.93 4.11
CA ASP A 33 3.02 -4.56 4.10
C ASP A 33 2.05 -3.98 5.14
N VAL A 34 1.49 -2.81 4.84
CA VAL A 34 0.52 -2.13 5.72
C VAL A 34 -0.82 -2.88 5.86
N THR A 35 -1.11 -3.86 5.00
CA THR A 35 -2.40 -4.59 5.04
C THR A 35 -2.55 -5.45 6.28
N SER A 36 -1.44 -5.95 6.82
CA SER A 36 -1.41 -6.67 8.09
C SER A 36 -1.78 -5.77 9.25
N ASP A 37 -1.23 -4.55 9.28
CA ASP A 37 -1.44 -3.60 10.37
C ASP A 37 -2.85 -3.00 10.34
N ILE A 38 -3.38 -2.72 9.15
CA ILE A 38 -4.79 -2.33 8.96
C ILE A 38 -5.71 -3.42 9.51
N LEU A 39 -5.46 -4.69 9.16
CA LEU A 39 -6.27 -5.80 9.66
C LEU A 39 -6.17 -5.95 11.18
N ALA A 40 -4.97 -5.82 11.75
CA ALA A 40 -4.77 -5.88 13.19
C ALA A 40 -5.54 -4.76 13.91
N TRP A 41 -5.49 -3.54 13.37
CA TRP A 41 -6.24 -2.41 13.91
C TRP A 41 -7.76 -2.61 13.79
N VAL A 42 -8.27 -3.04 12.64
CA VAL A 42 -9.70 -3.35 12.43
C VAL A 42 -10.19 -4.46 13.37
N LYS A 43 -9.38 -5.49 13.62
CA LYS A 43 -9.70 -6.53 14.62
C LYS A 43 -9.78 -5.97 16.03
N ARG A 44 -8.88 -5.04 16.39
CA ARG A 44 -8.93 -4.36 17.70
C ARG A 44 -10.14 -3.45 17.85
N LEU A 45 -10.54 -2.76 16.78
CA LEU A 45 -11.81 -2.03 16.75
C LEU A 45 -12.98 -2.97 17.07
N ASP A 46 -13.11 -4.08 16.34
CA ASP A 46 -14.24 -5.02 16.55
C ASP A 46 -14.25 -5.62 17.97
N ASN A 47 -13.09 -5.98 18.50
CA ASN A 47 -12.96 -6.48 19.87
C ASN A 47 -13.33 -5.42 20.93
N GLY A 48 -13.07 -4.15 20.66
CA GLY A 48 -13.39 -3.02 21.52
C GLY A 48 -14.82 -2.48 21.34
N PHE A 49 -15.56 -2.97 20.35
CA PHE A 49 -16.77 -2.33 19.83
C PHE A 49 -17.76 -1.94 20.91
N ASP A 50 -18.11 -2.88 21.80
CA ASP A 50 -19.13 -2.64 22.82
C ASP A 50 -18.73 -1.61 23.87
N LYS A 51 -17.43 -1.37 24.05
CA LYS A 51 -16.90 -0.40 25.02
C LYS A 51 -17.00 1.03 24.53
N TYR A 52 -16.74 1.28 23.24
CA TYR A 52 -16.73 2.63 22.69
C TYR A 52 -18.01 3.01 21.95
N CYS A 53 -18.76 2.03 21.41
CA CYS A 53 -20.00 2.29 20.72
C CYS A 53 -21.13 2.46 21.74
N THR A 54 -21.45 3.71 22.08
CA THR A 54 -22.64 4.07 22.86
C THR A 54 -23.82 4.35 21.93
N ARG A 55 -25.05 4.43 22.47
CA ARG A 55 -26.24 4.74 21.66
C ARG A 55 -26.12 6.08 20.95
N GLU A 56 -25.54 7.07 21.62
CA GLU A 56 -25.33 8.43 21.12
C GLU A 56 -24.34 8.45 19.94
N LYS A 57 -23.31 7.59 19.98
CA LYS A 57 -22.28 7.48 18.93
C LYS A 57 -22.64 6.49 17.81
N ALA A 58 -23.71 5.71 17.98
CA ALA A 58 -24.00 4.58 17.11
C ALA A 58 -24.25 5.00 15.65
N ALA A 59 -24.92 6.13 15.43
CA ALA A 59 -25.20 6.65 14.09
C ALA A 59 -23.91 7.07 13.36
N ASP A 60 -23.05 7.85 14.03
CA ASP A 60 -21.78 8.33 13.47
C ASP A 60 -20.81 7.16 13.21
N LEU A 61 -20.73 6.21 14.14
CA LEU A 61 -19.92 5.00 13.97
C LEU A 61 -20.43 4.13 12.82
N LYS A 62 -21.75 3.95 12.69
CA LYS A 62 -22.34 3.22 11.56
C LYS A 62 -21.89 3.84 10.23
N GLN A 63 -22.03 5.17 10.11
CA GLN A 63 -21.65 5.90 8.90
C GLN A 63 -20.13 5.84 8.65
N GLY A 64 -19.32 5.99 9.70
CA GLY A 64 -17.87 5.87 9.63
C GLY A 64 -17.41 4.51 9.14
N PHE A 65 -17.99 3.41 9.66
CA PHE A 65 -17.69 2.06 9.20
C PHE A 65 -18.16 1.81 7.76
N GLU A 66 -19.29 2.40 7.35
CA GLU A 66 -19.78 2.30 5.98
C GLU A 66 -18.81 2.95 4.99
N PHE A 67 -18.37 4.18 5.25
CA PHE A 67 -17.42 4.88 4.39
C PHE A 67 -16.04 4.22 4.39
N PHE A 68 -15.57 3.77 5.55
CA PHE A 68 -14.30 3.04 5.63
C PHE A 68 -14.36 1.73 4.82
N LYS A 69 -15.44 0.96 4.96
CA LYS A 69 -15.67 -0.26 4.17
C LYS A 69 -15.70 0.03 2.68
N GLN A 70 -16.38 1.11 2.26
CA GLN A 70 -16.50 1.50 0.86
C GLN A 70 -15.13 1.84 0.26
N ASP A 71 -14.37 2.73 0.89
CA ASP A 71 -13.08 3.19 0.35
C ASP A 71 -12.04 2.08 0.37
N LEU A 72 -12.05 1.22 1.41
CA LEU A 72 -11.20 0.03 1.45
C LEU A 72 -11.56 -0.96 0.34
N GLY A 73 -12.86 -1.18 0.09
CA GLY A 73 -13.33 -2.02 -0.99
C GLY A 73 -12.97 -1.48 -2.38
N VAL A 74 -13.00 -0.15 -2.54
CA VAL A 74 -12.57 0.53 -3.77
C VAL A 74 -11.06 0.36 -3.98
N TYR A 75 -10.24 0.61 -2.96
CA TYR A 75 -8.79 0.39 -3.02
C TYR A 75 -8.45 -1.05 -3.43
N MET A 76 -9.06 -2.02 -2.75
CA MET A 76 -8.87 -3.45 -3.03
C MET A 76 -9.24 -3.82 -4.47
N LYS A 77 -10.39 -3.36 -4.97
CA LYS A 77 -10.83 -3.63 -6.36
C LYS A 77 -9.86 -3.06 -7.38
N THR A 78 -9.35 -1.85 -7.16
CA THR A 78 -8.35 -1.23 -8.04
C THR A 78 -7.06 -2.05 -8.08
N ARG A 79 -6.52 -2.43 -6.91
CA ARG A 79 -5.33 -3.30 -6.84
C ARG A 79 -5.52 -4.61 -7.61
N LYS A 80 -6.65 -5.28 -7.39
CA LYS A 80 -6.97 -6.55 -8.06
C LYS A 80 -7.03 -6.37 -9.58
N THR A 81 -7.73 -5.33 -10.04
CA THR A 81 -7.88 -5.03 -11.47
C THR A 81 -6.53 -4.78 -12.15
N LEU A 82 -5.67 -3.99 -11.49
CA LEU A 82 -4.33 -3.69 -11.98
C LEU A 82 -3.46 -4.94 -12.00
N SER A 83 -3.40 -5.68 -10.90
CA SER A 83 -2.67 -6.96 -10.81
C SER A 83 -3.11 -7.93 -11.91
N ASP A 84 -4.41 -8.15 -12.08
CA ASP A 84 -4.96 -9.04 -13.11
C ASP A 84 -4.63 -8.57 -14.53
N SER A 85 -4.60 -7.26 -14.76
CA SER A 85 -4.17 -6.67 -16.04
C SER A 85 -2.70 -6.97 -16.33
N LEU A 86 -1.81 -6.76 -15.34
CA LEU A 86 -0.37 -7.02 -15.48
C LEU A 86 -0.07 -8.48 -15.80
N PHE A 87 -0.76 -9.42 -15.14
CA PHE A 87 -0.61 -10.85 -15.40
C PHE A 87 -1.15 -11.25 -16.77
N ARG A 88 -2.29 -10.71 -17.20
CA ARG A 88 -2.89 -11.04 -18.52
C ARG A 88 -2.08 -10.51 -19.70
N HIS A 89 -1.49 -9.33 -19.56
CA HIS A 89 -0.74 -8.68 -20.65
C HIS A 89 0.76 -8.95 -20.61
N ASN A 90 1.23 -9.79 -19.67
CA ASN A 90 2.63 -10.16 -19.49
C ASN A 90 3.57 -8.92 -19.52
N VAL A 91 3.16 -7.86 -18.82
CA VAL A 91 3.90 -6.59 -18.81
C VAL A 91 5.28 -6.81 -18.18
N SER A 92 6.33 -6.41 -18.89
CA SER A 92 7.70 -6.54 -18.41
C SER A 92 7.97 -5.61 -17.22
N PRO A 93 8.73 -6.06 -16.20
CA PRO A 93 9.27 -5.18 -15.16
C PRO A 93 10.04 -3.98 -15.77
N GLY A 94 10.06 -2.85 -15.07
CA GLY A 94 10.71 -1.63 -15.54
C GLY A 94 9.85 -0.67 -16.36
N LYS A 95 8.66 -1.10 -16.82
CA LYS A 95 7.71 -0.20 -17.48
C LYS A 95 6.95 0.63 -16.44
N LYS A 96 7.33 1.91 -16.31
CA LYS A 96 6.65 2.87 -15.43
C LYS A 96 5.22 3.13 -15.88
N ASP A 97 4.32 3.19 -14.91
CA ASP A 97 2.92 3.55 -15.05
C ASP A 97 2.53 4.49 -13.89
N PRO A 98 2.91 5.78 -14.01
CA PRO A 98 2.73 6.76 -12.93
C PRO A 98 1.25 7.04 -12.65
N ASP A 99 0.37 6.93 -13.65
CA ASP A 99 -1.05 7.22 -13.49
C ASP A 99 -1.75 6.16 -12.61
N ASN A 100 -1.46 4.88 -12.86
CA ASN A 100 -1.99 3.80 -12.02
C ASN A 100 -1.35 3.79 -10.63
N LEU A 101 -0.07 4.15 -10.52
CA LEU A 101 0.59 4.34 -9.22
C LEU A 101 -0.11 5.45 -8.42
N GLU A 102 -0.34 6.61 -9.03
CA GLU A 102 -1.01 7.73 -8.37
C GLU A 102 -2.45 7.36 -8.00
N SER A 103 -3.17 6.62 -8.84
CA SER A 103 -4.51 6.11 -8.52
C SER A 103 -4.51 5.24 -7.25
N LEU A 104 -3.50 4.40 -7.06
CA LEU A 104 -3.36 3.59 -5.85
C LEU A 104 -3.04 4.44 -4.61
N LYS A 105 -2.16 5.44 -4.75
CA LYS A 105 -1.84 6.38 -3.66
C LYS A 105 -3.08 7.14 -3.21
N VAL A 106 -3.81 7.77 -4.14
CA VAL A 106 -5.04 8.52 -3.85
C VAL A 106 -6.07 7.66 -3.11
N ARG A 107 -6.25 6.41 -3.54
CA ARG A 107 -7.20 5.48 -2.90
C ARG A 107 -6.77 5.06 -1.50
N MET A 108 -5.47 4.86 -1.27
CA MET A 108 -4.97 4.61 0.08
C MET A 108 -5.10 5.86 0.98
N SER A 109 -4.87 7.07 0.45
CA SER A 109 -5.08 8.30 1.20
C SER A 109 -6.55 8.46 1.63
N ALA A 110 -7.50 8.07 0.78
CA ALA A 110 -8.91 8.00 1.17
C ALA A 110 -9.15 6.98 2.30
N VAL A 111 -8.54 5.80 2.22
CA VAL A 111 -8.59 4.80 3.30
C VAL A 111 -8.07 5.38 4.62
N MET A 112 -6.93 6.07 4.60
CA MET A 112 -6.37 6.71 5.79
C MET A 112 -7.28 7.79 6.38
N GLU A 113 -7.93 8.60 5.53
CA GLU A 113 -8.91 9.58 5.98
C GLU A 113 -10.06 8.90 6.74
N ARG A 114 -10.56 7.77 6.22
CA ARG A 114 -11.62 7.00 6.91
C ARG A 114 -11.15 6.38 8.21
N MET A 115 -9.90 5.93 8.29
CA MET A 115 -9.32 5.47 9.55
C MET A 115 -9.33 6.57 10.60
N ARG A 116 -8.88 7.78 10.24
CA ARG A 116 -8.89 8.95 11.14
C ARG A 116 -10.30 9.30 11.61
N ASN A 117 -11.26 9.33 10.69
CA ASN A 117 -12.65 9.64 11.03
C ASN A 117 -13.24 8.62 12.04
N VAL A 118 -12.91 7.33 11.91
CA VAL A 118 -13.34 6.31 12.89
C VAL A 118 -12.60 6.48 14.22
N SER A 119 -11.31 6.82 14.19
CA SER A 119 -10.47 7.04 15.39
C SER A 119 -11.01 8.14 16.32
N ASP A 120 -11.77 9.10 15.80
CA ASP A 120 -12.38 10.17 16.60
C ASP A 120 -13.46 9.65 17.57
N PHE A 121 -14.06 8.49 17.31
CA PHE A 121 -15.17 7.96 18.09
C PHE A 121 -14.77 6.87 19.10
N VAL A 122 -13.54 6.37 19.03
CA VAL A 122 -13.06 5.23 19.83
C VAL A 122 -12.25 5.67 21.05
N SER A 123 -11.82 4.70 21.88
CA SER A 123 -10.95 4.96 23.04
C SER A 123 -9.58 5.51 22.63
N ASN A 124 -8.93 6.28 23.51
CA ASN A 124 -7.61 6.87 23.26
C ASN A 124 -6.53 5.87 22.80
N ASP A 125 -6.51 4.65 23.34
CA ASP A 125 -5.56 3.60 22.92
C ASP A 125 -5.77 3.21 21.44
N LEU A 126 -7.00 2.90 21.06
CA LEU A 126 -7.36 2.58 19.67
C LEU A 126 -7.12 3.75 18.71
N ARG A 127 -7.35 4.99 19.18
CA ARG A 127 -7.07 6.21 18.43
C ARG A 127 -5.57 6.35 18.19
N GLN A 128 -4.74 6.26 19.23
CA GLN A 128 -3.28 6.38 19.10
C GLN A 128 -2.71 5.33 18.16
N GLN A 129 -3.21 4.09 18.21
CA GLN A 129 -2.81 3.04 17.27
C GLN A 129 -3.22 3.35 15.83
N GLY A 130 -4.41 3.94 15.64
CA GLY A 130 -4.89 4.37 14.33
C GLY A 130 -4.08 5.55 13.78
N ASP A 131 -3.68 6.48 14.64
CA ASP A 131 -2.85 7.64 14.28
C ASP A 131 -1.45 7.18 13.88
N GLN A 132 -0.81 6.33 14.68
CA GLN A 132 0.50 5.74 14.36
C GLN A 132 0.48 4.98 13.04
N LEU A 133 -0.57 4.20 12.78
CA LEU A 133 -0.71 3.49 11.52
C LEU A 133 -0.93 4.46 10.36
N SER A 134 -1.72 5.52 10.54
CA SER A 134 -1.94 6.54 9.51
C SER A 134 -0.64 7.29 9.19
N GLU A 135 0.15 7.65 10.21
CA GLU A 135 1.49 8.24 10.03
C GLU A 135 2.41 7.27 9.28
N HIS A 136 2.41 5.99 9.65
CA HIS A 136 3.22 5.00 8.96
C HIS A 136 2.84 4.84 7.48
N ILE A 137 1.55 4.81 7.16
CA ILE A 137 1.08 4.75 5.76
C ILE A 137 1.47 6.04 5.03
N TYR A 138 1.34 7.21 5.67
CA TYR A 138 1.74 8.49 5.12
C TYR A 138 3.22 8.50 4.73
N ASP A 139 4.09 8.06 5.64
CA ASP A 139 5.53 8.00 5.43
C ASP A 139 5.90 7.05 4.28
N VAL A 140 5.17 5.95 4.08
CA VAL A 140 5.40 5.05 2.95
C VAL A 140 4.89 5.67 1.62
N LEU A 141 3.79 6.41 1.64
CA LEU A 141 3.23 7.04 0.42
C LEU A 141 4.03 8.24 -0.07
N TYR A 142 4.52 9.05 0.88
CA TYR A 142 5.03 10.40 0.64
C TYR A 142 6.41 10.67 1.24
N GLY A 143 6.99 9.71 1.97
CA GLY A 143 8.31 9.84 2.58
C GLY A 143 9.46 9.54 1.61
N GLN A 144 10.43 8.74 2.06
CA GLN A 144 11.69 8.51 1.35
C GLN A 144 11.51 7.88 -0.04
N GLU A 145 12.45 8.18 -0.96
CA GLU A 145 12.53 7.54 -2.27
C GLU A 145 12.75 6.02 -2.11
N ASN A 146 12.08 5.21 -2.94
CA ASN A 146 12.11 3.73 -2.98
C ASN A 146 11.32 2.96 -1.91
N HIS A 147 10.46 3.61 -1.11
CA HIS A 147 9.49 2.93 -0.24
C HIS A 147 8.13 2.75 -0.91
N TYR A 148 7.56 1.56 -0.80
CA TYR A 148 6.30 1.20 -1.45
C TYR A 148 5.38 0.41 -0.51
N ILE A 149 4.07 0.70 -0.56
CA ILE A 149 3.07 -0.10 0.15
C ILE A 149 3.01 -1.52 -0.41
N SER A 150 3.37 -1.70 -1.67
CA SER A 150 3.29 -3.00 -2.30
C SER A 150 4.23 -3.28 -3.45
N ALA A 151 4.36 -4.57 -3.73
CA ALA A 151 5.02 -5.07 -4.93
C ALA A 151 4.37 -4.51 -6.21
N LEU A 152 3.05 -4.33 -6.19
CA LEU A 152 2.32 -3.67 -7.27
C LEU A 152 2.75 -2.21 -7.44
N ASP A 153 2.84 -1.43 -6.35
CA ASP A 153 3.25 -0.02 -6.41
C ASP A 153 4.70 0.11 -6.90
N ALA A 154 5.59 -0.76 -6.39
CA ALA A 154 6.98 -0.83 -6.82
C ALA A 154 7.07 -1.16 -8.32
N PHE A 155 6.29 -2.12 -8.80
CA PHE A 155 6.23 -2.48 -10.22
C PHE A 155 5.77 -1.29 -11.08
N LEU A 156 4.70 -0.60 -10.68
CA LEU A 156 4.17 0.58 -11.39
C LEU A 156 5.15 1.76 -11.36
N ALA A 157 5.99 1.86 -10.33
CA ALA A 157 7.10 2.82 -10.27
C ALA A 157 8.29 2.45 -11.16
N GLY A 158 8.24 1.31 -11.86
CA GLY A 158 9.29 0.81 -12.74
C GLY A 158 10.42 0.09 -12.00
N GLN A 159 10.19 -0.35 -10.77
CA GLN A 159 11.16 -1.19 -10.05
C GLN A 159 11.14 -2.60 -10.60
N ASP A 160 12.28 -3.29 -10.47
CA ASP A 160 12.35 -4.71 -10.82
C ASP A 160 11.72 -5.55 -9.70
N VAL A 161 10.53 -6.07 -9.98
CA VAL A 161 9.72 -6.85 -9.03
C VAL A 161 9.42 -8.20 -9.67
N THR A 162 9.60 -9.28 -8.89
CA THR A 162 9.38 -10.62 -9.43
C THR A 162 7.90 -10.94 -9.58
N LYS A 163 7.56 -11.81 -10.54
CA LYS A 163 6.19 -12.35 -10.68
C LYS A 163 5.68 -13.03 -9.39
N LYS A 164 6.60 -13.61 -8.60
CA LYS A 164 6.28 -14.21 -7.31
C LYS A 164 5.82 -13.15 -6.31
N ASP A 165 6.52 -12.02 -6.22
CA ASP A 165 6.17 -10.94 -5.30
C ASP A 165 4.79 -10.34 -5.67
N LEU A 166 4.53 -10.15 -6.96
CA LEU A 166 3.21 -9.74 -7.46
C LEU A 166 2.11 -10.76 -7.14
N ALA A 167 2.39 -12.06 -7.21
CA ALA A 167 1.42 -13.11 -6.92
C ALA A 167 1.09 -13.19 -5.41
N VAL A 168 2.10 -13.05 -4.55
CA VAL A 168 1.91 -12.98 -3.09
C VAL A 168 1.11 -11.74 -2.72
N ASP A 169 1.42 -10.60 -3.34
CA ASP A 169 0.71 -9.35 -3.16
C ASP A 169 -0.77 -9.46 -3.58
N GLY A 170 -1.04 -9.99 -4.78
CA GLY A 170 -2.38 -10.15 -5.31
C GLY A 170 -3.25 -11.17 -4.57
N SER A 171 -2.65 -12.08 -3.79
CA SER A 171 -3.36 -13.11 -3.02
C SER A 171 -3.52 -12.73 -1.54
N THR A 172 -2.42 -12.76 -0.78
CA THR A 172 -2.45 -12.66 0.69
C THR A 172 -2.96 -11.31 1.15
N ARG A 173 -2.53 -10.23 0.49
CA ARG A 173 -2.93 -8.87 0.89
C ARG A 173 -4.36 -8.56 0.51
N THR A 174 -4.80 -9.03 -0.67
CA THR A 174 -6.21 -8.98 -1.07
C THR A 174 -7.09 -9.69 -0.03
N ALA A 175 -6.71 -10.91 0.40
CA ALA A 175 -7.47 -11.65 1.40
C ALA A 175 -7.59 -10.90 2.75
N ARG A 176 -6.53 -10.21 3.19
CA ARG A 176 -6.57 -9.38 4.41
C ARG A 176 -7.50 -8.17 4.25
N LEU A 177 -7.47 -7.51 3.10
CA LEU A 177 -8.37 -6.39 2.81
C LEU A 177 -9.83 -6.86 2.75
N GLU A 178 -10.10 -8.02 2.15
CA GLU A 178 -11.42 -8.66 2.15
C GLU A 178 -11.89 -8.96 3.59
N GLU A 179 -11.00 -9.45 4.44
CA GLU A 179 -11.30 -9.69 5.85
C GLU A 179 -11.64 -8.38 6.59
N CYS A 180 -10.89 -7.30 6.37
CA CYS A 180 -11.19 -5.98 6.93
C CYS A 180 -12.59 -5.51 6.51
N VAL A 181 -12.92 -5.59 5.21
CA VAL A 181 -14.23 -5.19 4.67
C VAL A 181 -15.36 -5.97 5.35
N ARG A 182 -15.17 -7.27 5.57
CA ARG A 182 -16.15 -8.13 6.25
C ARG A 182 -16.33 -7.73 7.72
N ILE A 183 -15.25 -7.45 8.44
CA ILE A 183 -15.31 -7.03 9.85
C ILE A 183 -16.00 -5.67 9.97
N LEU A 184 -15.66 -4.71 9.10
CA LEU A 184 -16.30 -3.39 9.05
C LEU A 184 -17.81 -3.49 8.77
N ALA A 185 -18.24 -4.37 7.86
CA ALA A 185 -19.65 -4.64 7.62
C ALA A 185 -20.35 -5.18 8.88
N SER A 186 -19.72 -6.09 9.62
CA SER A 186 -20.27 -6.60 10.88
C SER A 186 -20.41 -5.52 11.95
N MET A 187 -19.39 -4.65 12.10
CA MET A 187 -19.45 -3.51 13.02
C MET A 187 -20.53 -2.49 12.64
N GLN A 188 -20.72 -2.23 11.34
CA GLN A 188 -21.81 -1.39 10.83
C GLN A 188 -23.17 -1.93 11.26
N GLU A 189 -23.41 -3.24 11.10
CA GLU A 189 -24.65 -3.88 11.54
C GLU A 189 -24.83 -3.85 13.07
N LYS A 190 -23.75 -4.05 13.83
CA LYS A 190 -23.78 -3.94 15.30
C LYS A 190 -24.17 -2.53 15.73
N ALA A 191 -23.62 -1.50 15.07
CA ALA A 191 -23.93 -0.09 15.34
C ALA A 191 -25.39 0.23 15.03
N GLU A 192 -25.91 -0.27 13.90
CA GLU A 192 -27.32 -0.11 13.56
C GLU A 192 -28.25 -0.74 14.60
N ARG A 193 -27.93 -1.93 15.10
CA ARG A 193 -28.73 -2.58 16.16
C ARG A 193 -28.73 -1.77 17.46
N LYS A 194 -27.62 -1.09 17.78
CA LYS A 194 -27.48 -0.29 19.01
C LYS A 194 -28.21 1.06 18.95
N GLN A 195 -28.52 1.54 17.74
CA GLN A 195 -29.30 2.76 17.52
C GLN A 195 -30.79 2.56 17.84
N ARG A 196 -31.32 1.36 17.55
CA ARG A 196 -32.71 0.97 17.80
C ARG A 196 -32.97 0.85 19.30
#